data_AF-A0A9W9V479-F1
#
_entry.id   AF-A0A9W9V479-F1
#
_cell.length_a   1.000
_cell.length_b   1.000
_cell.length_c   1.000
_cell.angle_alpha   90.00
_cell.angle_beta   90.00
_cell.angle_gamma   90.00
#
_symmetry.space_group_name_H-M   'P 1'
#
loop_
_entity.id
_entity.type
_entity.pdbx_description
1 polymer ?
#
loop_
_entity_poly.entity_id
_entity_poly.type
_entity_poly.pdbx_seq_one_letter_code
_entity_poly.pdbx_strand_id
1 'polypeptide(L)'
;MAPTKPDLDLHAESSTLQTRRRVPTLPFYLTTLWCLQCFRTSIHNWDASLPFQPRCCIDTVASNMCGRCIAANVTCESVYRGIRGHVFELMALIEFSKQYWRNDNQGFGKTNVADLVWDYGVIKDISEAVRSLCLSFDNLVKTHGEAHMLTGNASDGAKAAYSTWCNAREHSIYPHTMLTDNLAQKYASQATEHLRLRFGEETQVHWEAAICAFYDAVERAVGCHQERNE
;
A
#
# COMPACT_ATOMS: atom_id res chain seq x y z
N MET A 1 21.80 75.78 8.17
CA MET A 1 20.38 75.38 8.06
C MET A 1 20.16 74.94 6.61
N ALA A 2 20.54 73.69 6.31
CA ALA A 2 19.66 72.53 6.15
C ALA A 2 18.90 72.56 4.79
N PRO A 3 19.26 71.71 3.81
CA PRO A 3 18.52 71.57 2.56
C PRO A 3 17.38 70.56 2.72
N THR A 4 16.20 70.97 2.24
CA THR A 4 14.97 70.18 2.17
C THR A 4 15.13 69.03 1.16
N LYS A 5 14.95 67.78 1.60
CA LYS A 5 14.83 66.62 0.71
C LYS A 5 13.38 66.52 0.21
N PRO A 6 13.14 66.08 -1.04
CA PRO A 6 11.80 65.75 -1.51
C PRO A 6 11.40 64.34 -1.08
N ASP A 7 10.15 64.22 -0.62
CA ASP A 7 9.42 62.97 -0.41
C ASP A 7 9.28 62.19 -1.71
N LEU A 8 9.65 60.92 -1.67
CA LEU A 8 9.35 59.91 -2.69
C LEU A 8 8.98 58.62 -1.97
N ASP A 9 7.78 58.61 -1.38
CA ASP A 9 7.11 57.38 -0.95
C ASP A 9 6.55 56.67 -2.19
N LEU A 10 7.39 55.83 -2.79
CA LEU A 10 6.96 54.81 -3.73
C LEU A 10 6.31 53.67 -2.95
N HIS A 11 4.99 53.75 -2.82
CA HIS A 11 4.13 52.60 -2.52
C HIS A 11 4.28 51.55 -3.64
N ALA A 12 5.25 50.65 -3.49
CA ALA A 12 5.27 49.39 -4.21
C ALA A 12 4.35 48.41 -3.47
N GLU A 13 3.06 48.44 -3.81
CA GLU A 13 2.12 47.37 -3.48
C GLU A 13 2.63 46.08 -4.12
N SER A 14 3.28 45.25 -3.31
CA SER A 14 3.64 43.88 -3.66
C SER A 14 2.36 43.05 -3.71
N SER A 15 1.69 43.08 -4.86
CA SER A 15 0.63 42.17 -5.24
C SER A 15 1.20 40.74 -5.23
N THR A 16 0.97 40.05 -4.12
CA THR A 16 1.24 38.62 -3.98
C THR A 16 0.26 37.88 -4.89
N LEU A 17 0.70 37.58 -6.11
CA LEU A 17 0.03 36.68 -7.03
C LEU A 17 -0.06 35.28 -6.37
N GLN A 18 -1.13 35.06 -5.61
CA GLN A 18 -1.57 33.75 -5.19
C GLN A 18 -1.92 32.96 -6.44
N THR A 19 -0.96 32.15 -6.89
CA THR A 19 -1.20 31.10 -7.87
C THR A 19 -2.16 30.10 -7.24
N ARG A 20 -3.47 30.27 -7.50
CA ARG A 20 -4.50 29.27 -7.19
C ARG A 20 -4.09 27.96 -7.85
N ARG A 21 -3.52 27.03 -7.08
CA ARG A 21 -3.31 25.66 -7.53
C ARG A 21 -4.66 25.11 -7.95
N ARG A 22 -4.80 24.71 -9.22
CA ARG A 22 -5.98 23.99 -9.70
C ARG A 22 -6.07 22.69 -8.92
N VAL A 23 -7.09 22.58 -8.07
CA VAL A 23 -7.40 21.32 -7.38
C VAL A 23 -7.79 20.31 -8.48
N PRO A 24 -7.14 19.14 -8.56
CA PRO A 24 -7.50 18.13 -9.55
C PRO A 24 -8.96 17.71 -9.34
N THR A 25 -9.79 17.70 -10.37
CA THR A 25 -11.23 17.35 -10.23
C THR A 25 -11.49 15.84 -10.10
N LEU A 26 -10.45 15.02 -10.16
CA LEU A 26 -10.56 13.56 -10.23
C LEU A 26 -10.09 12.91 -8.91
N PRO A 27 -10.76 11.84 -8.46
CA PRO A 27 -10.36 11.09 -7.27
C PRO A 27 -8.97 10.49 -7.46
N PHE A 28 -8.12 10.60 -6.43
CA PHE A 28 -6.77 10.07 -6.42
C PHE A 28 -6.74 8.69 -5.73
N TYR A 29 -6.33 7.65 -6.46
CA TYR A 29 -6.25 6.29 -5.92
C TYR A 29 -4.90 6.05 -5.22
N LEU A 30 -4.96 5.57 -3.98
CA LEU A 30 -3.80 5.26 -3.16
C LEU A 30 -3.34 3.83 -3.43
N THR A 31 -2.18 3.67 -4.03
CA THR A 31 -1.61 2.35 -4.36
C THR A 31 -0.99 1.67 -3.14
N THR A 32 -0.28 2.43 -2.30
CA THR A 32 0.35 1.90 -1.08
C THR A 32 -0.16 2.59 0.18
N LEU A 33 -0.74 3.79 0.10
CA LEU A 33 -1.23 4.57 1.25
C LEU A 33 -2.70 4.34 1.58
N TRP A 34 -3.26 3.20 1.14
CA TRP A 34 -4.63 2.83 1.46
C TRP A 34 -4.84 2.67 2.97
N CYS A 35 -6.07 2.91 3.45
CA CYS A 35 -6.44 2.64 4.84
C CYS A 35 -6.84 1.18 5.03
N LEU A 36 -6.73 0.67 6.26
CA LEU A 36 -7.04 -0.73 6.59
C LEU A 36 -8.51 -1.07 6.32
N GLN A 37 -9.43 -0.12 6.46
CA GLN A 37 -10.84 -0.34 6.15
C GLN A 37 -11.09 -0.51 4.66
N CYS A 38 -10.43 0.26 3.81
CA CYS A 38 -10.47 0.03 2.36
C CYS A 38 -9.83 -1.30 1.99
N PHE A 39 -8.70 -1.67 2.61
CA PHE A 39 -8.02 -2.94 2.36
C PHE A 39 -8.90 -4.16 2.73
N ARG A 40 -9.39 -4.21 3.96
CA ARG A 40 -10.29 -5.27 4.46
C ARG A 40 -11.55 -5.38 3.59
N THR A 41 -12.14 -4.24 3.23
CA THR A 41 -13.33 -4.24 2.35
C THR A 41 -13.00 -4.68 0.93
N SER A 42 -11.82 -4.34 0.41
CA SER A 42 -11.33 -4.82 -0.87
C SER A 42 -11.16 -6.33 -0.87
N ILE A 43 -10.62 -6.92 0.19
CA ILE A 43 -10.46 -8.39 0.33
C ILE A 43 -11.84 -9.06 0.36
N HIS A 44 -12.75 -8.54 1.18
CA HIS A 44 -14.10 -9.09 1.33
C HIS A 44 -14.88 -9.10 0.01
N ASN A 45 -14.80 -8.01 -0.75
CA ASN A 45 -15.53 -7.85 -2.01
C ASN A 45 -14.70 -8.21 -3.24
N TRP A 46 -13.59 -8.95 -3.06
CA TRP A 46 -12.70 -9.25 -4.16
C TRP A 46 -13.29 -10.30 -5.10
N ASP A 47 -13.50 -9.90 -6.36
CA ASP A 47 -13.74 -10.81 -7.47
C ASP A 47 -12.43 -11.48 -7.91
N ALA A 48 -12.31 -12.78 -7.61
CA ALA A 48 -11.16 -13.62 -7.95
C ALA A 48 -10.93 -13.77 -9.47
N SER A 49 -11.88 -13.35 -10.32
CA SER A 49 -11.68 -13.30 -11.77
C SER A 49 -10.70 -12.21 -12.22
N LEU A 50 -10.36 -11.27 -11.32
CA LEU A 50 -9.45 -10.16 -11.55
C LEU A 50 -8.30 -10.18 -10.52
N PRO A 51 -7.11 -9.66 -10.89
CA PRO A 51 -6.05 -9.51 -9.91
C PRO A 51 -6.47 -8.60 -8.76
N PHE A 52 -6.06 -8.95 -7.55
CA PHE A 52 -6.38 -8.18 -6.37
C PHE A 52 -5.77 -6.77 -6.43
N GLN A 53 -6.55 -5.77 -6.03
CA GLN A 53 -6.07 -4.40 -5.87
C GLN A 53 -6.81 -3.72 -4.72
N PRO A 54 -6.10 -3.23 -3.69
CA PRO A 54 -6.70 -2.38 -2.67
C PRO A 54 -7.29 -1.11 -3.31
N ARG A 55 -8.58 -0.85 -3.06
CA ARG A 55 -9.28 0.32 -3.61
C ARG A 55 -9.51 1.34 -2.51
N CYS A 56 -8.60 2.30 -2.42
CA CYS A 56 -8.74 3.46 -1.56
C CYS A 56 -8.53 4.73 -2.38
N CYS A 57 -9.45 5.68 -2.29
CA CYS A 57 -9.33 6.95 -3.01
C CYS A 57 -9.57 8.14 -2.08
N ILE A 58 -8.86 9.23 -2.31
CA ILE A 58 -9.09 10.52 -1.64
C ILE A 58 -9.80 11.45 -2.62
N ASP A 59 -10.84 12.11 -2.14
CA ASP A 59 -11.47 13.21 -2.85
C ASP A 59 -10.61 14.48 -2.62
N THR A 60 -10.22 15.12 -3.71
CA THR A 60 -9.19 16.16 -3.77
C THR A 60 -9.59 17.47 -3.11
N VAL A 61 -10.85 17.61 -2.71
CA VAL A 61 -11.41 18.81 -2.06
C VAL A 61 -11.06 18.90 -0.56
N ALA A 62 -9.86 18.45 -0.18
CA ALA A 62 -9.24 18.62 1.14
C ALA A 62 -9.72 17.69 2.27
N SER A 63 -10.01 16.41 1.99
CA SER A 63 -10.23 15.44 3.08
C SER A 63 -8.94 14.72 3.50
N ASN A 64 -8.69 14.68 4.81
CA ASN A 64 -7.74 13.78 5.45
C ASN A 64 -8.23 12.31 5.48
N MET A 65 -9.41 12.04 4.94
CA MET A 65 -10.04 10.73 4.88
C MET A 65 -10.25 10.29 3.43
N CYS A 66 -10.29 8.98 3.22
CA CYS A 66 -10.67 8.39 1.95
C CYS A 66 -12.20 8.48 1.76
N GLY A 67 -12.66 8.47 0.50
CA GLY A 67 -14.08 8.59 0.17
C GLY A 67 -14.97 7.56 0.85
N ARG A 68 -14.48 6.32 1.03
CA ARG A 68 -15.21 5.26 1.74
C ARG A 68 -15.39 5.58 3.22
N CYS A 69 -14.34 6.01 3.91
CA CYS A 69 -14.39 6.32 5.33
C CYS A 69 -15.25 7.56 5.60
N ILE A 70 -15.21 8.57 4.71
CA ILE A 70 -16.15 9.70 4.73
C ILE A 70 -17.59 9.21 4.67
N ALA A 71 -17.92 8.39 3.66
CA ALA A 71 -19.28 7.88 3.46
C ALA A 71 -19.78 7.03 4.64
N ALA A 72 -18.88 6.31 5.31
CA ALA A 72 -19.19 5.51 6.49
C ALA A 72 -19.14 6.30 7.81
N ASN A 73 -18.75 7.59 7.78
CA ASN A 73 -18.52 8.43 8.97
C ASN A 73 -17.58 7.77 10.00
N VAL A 74 -16.48 7.18 9.52
CA VAL A 74 -15.44 6.55 10.35
C VAL A 74 -14.07 7.13 10.04
N THR A 75 -13.15 7.09 11.00
CA THR A 75 -11.77 7.53 10.80
C THR A 75 -11.01 6.56 9.88
N CYS A 76 -10.11 7.09 9.05
CA CYS A 76 -9.17 6.25 8.29
C CYS A 76 -8.10 5.69 9.22
N GLU A 77 -8.11 4.37 9.39
CA GLU A 77 -7.03 3.65 10.06
C GLU A 77 -5.88 3.40 9.06
N SER A 78 -4.71 3.96 9.31
CA SER A 78 -3.52 3.75 8.47
C SER A 78 -2.69 2.57 8.98
N VAL A 79 -1.95 1.93 8.08
CA VAL A 79 -0.92 0.96 8.49
C VAL A 79 0.14 1.68 9.32
N TYR A 80 0.55 1.07 10.44
CA TYR A 80 1.53 1.67 11.33
C TYR A 80 2.89 1.90 10.66
N ARG A 81 3.52 3.04 10.94
CA ARG A 81 4.80 3.47 10.35
C ARG A 81 5.91 2.42 10.48
N GLY A 82 6.01 1.76 11.64
CA GLY A 82 7.00 0.75 11.98
C GLY A 82 7.02 -0.53 11.15
N ILE A 83 5.94 -0.80 10.42
CA ILE A 83 5.79 -1.97 9.54
C ILE A 83 5.50 -1.56 8.10
N ARG A 84 5.80 -0.31 7.76
CA ARG A 84 5.45 0.27 6.46
C ARG A 84 6.12 -0.46 5.30
N GLY A 85 7.30 -1.03 5.49
CA GLY A 85 7.99 -1.83 4.48
C GLY A 85 7.24 -3.12 4.11
N HIS A 86 6.52 -3.73 5.06
CA HIS A 86 5.70 -4.91 4.76
C HIS A 86 4.50 -4.59 3.86
N VAL A 87 4.03 -3.34 3.81
CA VAL A 87 3.03 -2.91 2.81
C VAL A 87 3.63 -3.03 1.42
N PHE A 88 4.85 -2.55 1.22
CA PHE A 88 5.52 -2.64 -0.08
C PHE A 88 5.84 -4.08 -0.45
N GLU A 89 6.24 -4.91 0.52
CA GLU A 89 6.45 -6.35 0.31
C GLU A 89 5.16 -7.06 -0.14
N LEU A 90 4.04 -6.82 0.55
CA LEU A 90 2.73 -7.30 0.12
C LEU A 90 2.39 -6.82 -1.29
N MET A 91 2.59 -5.53 -1.59
CA MET A 91 2.30 -4.98 -2.91
C MET A 91 3.19 -5.56 -4.01
N ALA A 92 4.46 -5.90 -3.70
CA ALA A 92 5.35 -6.59 -4.61
C ALA A 92 4.82 -7.98 -4.96
N LEU A 93 4.36 -8.74 -3.97
CA LEU A 93 3.79 -10.09 -4.15
C LEU A 93 2.46 -10.06 -4.92
N ILE A 94 1.59 -9.09 -4.61
CA ILE A 94 0.35 -8.87 -5.36
C ILE A 94 0.68 -8.53 -6.82
N GLU A 95 1.61 -7.60 -7.06
CA GLU A 95 2.00 -7.20 -8.41
C GLU A 95 2.62 -8.34 -9.20
N PHE A 96 3.50 -9.13 -8.56
CA PHE A 96 4.05 -10.37 -9.12
C PHE A 96 2.93 -11.33 -9.56
N SER A 97 1.93 -11.54 -8.71
CA SER A 97 0.85 -12.48 -8.99
C SER A 97 -0.02 -12.07 -10.19
N LYS A 98 -0.06 -10.78 -10.57
CA LYS A 98 -0.94 -10.30 -11.66
C LYS A 98 -0.73 -11.03 -12.98
N GLN A 99 0.47 -11.55 -13.24
CA GLN A 99 0.78 -12.28 -14.46
C GLN A 99 -0.16 -13.48 -14.72
N TYR A 100 -0.73 -14.07 -13.66
CA TYR A 100 -1.64 -15.21 -13.78
C TYR A 100 -3.05 -14.85 -14.24
N TRP A 101 -3.40 -13.57 -14.19
CA TRP A 101 -4.66 -13.05 -14.74
C TRP A 101 -4.50 -12.42 -16.12
N ARG A 102 -3.30 -12.50 -16.74
CA ARG A 102 -3.10 -11.95 -18.08
C ARG A 102 -3.92 -12.72 -19.10
N ASN A 103 -4.62 -11.99 -19.95
CA ASN A 103 -5.28 -12.53 -21.13
C ASN A 103 -4.38 -12.36 -22.37
N ASP A 104 -4.76 -13.01 -23.47
CA ASP A 104 -3.99 -13.00 -24.74
C ASP A 104 -3.82 -11.61 -25.35
N ASN A 105 -4.69 -10.66 -24.96
CA ASN A 105 -4.62 -9.26 -25.39
C ASN A 105 -3.75 -8.38 -24.48
N GLN A 106 -2.91 -8.99 -23.62
CA GLN A 106 -2.10 -8.31 -22.60
C GLN A 106 -2.90 -7.49 -21.56
N GLY A 107 -4.22 -7.69 -21.49
CA GLY A 107 -5.09 -7.16 -20.45
C GLY A 107 -5.16 -8.08 -19.24
N PHE A 108 -6.07 -7.77 -18.30
CA PHE A 108 -6.34 -8.61 -17.13
C PHE A 108 -7.78 -9.09 -17.08
N GLY A 109 -7.96 -10.34 -16.67
CA GLY A 109 -9.26 -10.95 -16.43
C GLY A 109 -10.03 -11.31 -17.70
N LYS A 110 -11.27 -11.77 -17.48
CA LYS A 110 -12.14 -12.32 -18.51
C LYS A 110 -12.91 -11.22 -19.24
N THR A 111 -12.63 -11.04 -20.53
CA THR A 111 -13.68 -10.66 -21.50
C THR A 111 -14.51 -11.89 -21.87
N ASN A 112 -13.86 -13.05 -22.02
CA ASN A 112 -14.45 -14.38 -22.12
C ASN A 112 -13.58 -15.41 -21.36
N VAL A 113 -14.14 -16.52 -20.89
CA VAL A 113 -13.42 -17.54 -20.09
C VAL A 113 -12.29 -18.19 -20.89
N ALA A 114 -12.42 -18.21 -22.22
CA ALA A 114 -11.45 -18.80 -23.15
C ALA A 114 -10.22 -17.91 -23.43
N ASP A 115 -10.19 -16.66 -22.95
CA ASP A 115 -9.13 -15.69 -23.32
C ASP A 115 -7.95 -15.65 -22.32
N LEU A 116 -8.02 -16.44 -21.25
CA LEU A 116 -6.99 -16.48 -20.22
C LEU A 116 -5.90 -17.50 -20.56
N VAL A 117 -4.65 -17.12 -20.36
CA VAL A 117 -3.49 -17.99 -20.58
C VAL A 117 -3.49 -19.19 -19.62
N TRP A 118 -4.00 -18.99 -18.40
CA TRP A 118 -4.02 -20.01 -17.35
C TRP A 118 -5.42 -20.59 -17.16
N ASP A 119 -5.48 -21.89 -16.88
CA ASP A 119 -6.73 -22.56 -16.54
C ASP A 119 -7.41 -21.93 -15.32
N TYR A 120 -8.74 -22.06 -15.25
CA TYR A 120 -9.53 -21.47 -14.18
C TYR A 120 -9.18 -22.03 -12.78
N GLY A 121 -8.75 -23.28 -12.70
CA GLY A 121 -8.27 -23.90 -11.46
C GLY A 121 -7.00 -23.23 -10.95
N VAL A 122 -6.01 -22.98 -11.82
CA VAL A 122 -4.79 -22.24 -11.47
C VAL A 122 -5.13 -20.86 -10.94
N ILE A 123 -6.00 -20.12 -11.65
CA ILE A 123 -6.41 -18.78 -11.22
C ILE A 123 -7.11 -18.82 -9.87
N LYS A 124 -7.95 -19.83 -9.64
CA LYS A 124 -8.64 -20.02 -8.35
C LYS A 124 -7.63 -20.28 -7.22
N ASP A 125 -6.69 -21.20 -7.40
CA ASP A 125 -5.69 -21.56 -6.39
C ASP A 125 -4.78 -20.36 -6.06
N ILE A 126 -4.35 -19.62 -7.08
CA ILE A 126 -3.56 -18.38 -6.90
C ILE A 126 -4.39 -17.30 -6.21
N SER A 127 -5.69 -17.21 -6.52
CA SER A 127 -6.59 -16.28 -5.82
C SER A 127 -6.72 -16.60 -4.33
N GLU A 128 -6.82 -17.88 -3.98
CA GLU A 128 -6.85 -18.35 -2.59
C GLU A 128 -5.52 -18.07 -1.88
N ALA A 129 -4.39 -18.23 -2.56
CA ALA A 129 -3.07 -17.90 -2.04
C ALA A 129 -2.92 -16.39 -1.76
N VAL A 130 -3.31 -15.52 -2.71
CA VAL A 130 -3.29 -14.05 -2.53
C VAL A 130 -4.23 -13.63 -1.39
N ARG A 131 -5.43 -14.21 -1.28
CA ARG A 131 -6.36 -13.92 -0.18
C ARG A 131 -5.73 -14.29 1.16
N SER A 132 -5.14 -15.48 1.28
CA SER A 132 -4.47 -15.93 2.49
C SER A 132 -3.30 -15.02 2.87
N LEU A 133 -2.49 -14.59 1.90
CA LEU A 133 -1.43 -13.62 2.09
C LEU A 133 -1.96 -12.28 2.64
N CYS A 134 -3.05 -11.76 2.08
CA CYS A 134 -3.66 -10.51 2.53
C CYS A 134 -4.23 -10.61 3.95
N LEU A 135 -4.82 -11.75 4.33
CA LEU A 135 -5.30 -12.01 5.69
C LEU A 135 -4.15 -12.10 6.69
N SER A 136 -3.05 -12.76 6.33
CA SER A 136 -1.83 -12.81 7.13
C SER A 136 -1.24 -11.42 7.35
N PHE A 137 -1.28 -10.55 6.33
CA PHE A 137 -0.87 -9.15 6.46
C PHE A 137 -1.79 -8.36 7.42
N ASP A 138 -3.11 -8.51 7.31
CA ASP A 138 -4.04 -7.84 8.24
C ASP A 138 -3.79 -8.29 9.69
N ASN A 139 -3.51 -9.57 9.90
CA ASN A 139 -3.15 -10.10 11.22
C ASN A 139 -1.81 -9.54 11.73
N LEU A 140 -0.79 -9.44 10.87
CA LEU A 140 0.48 -8.77 11.17
C LEU A 140 0.24 -7.33 11.67
N VAL A 141 -0.58 -6.56 10.96
CA VAL A 141 -0.89 -5.17 11.35
C VAL A 141 -1.60 -5.13 12.70
N LYS A 142 -2.59 -6.01 12.91
CA LYS A 142 -3.33 -6.08 14.17
C LYS A 142 -2.40 -6.41 15.34
N THR A 143 -1.60 -7.48 15.25
CA THR A 143 -0.71 -7.89 16.34
C THR A 143 0.37 -6.85 16.61
N HIS A 144 0.93 -6.21 15.58
CA HIS A 144 1.87 -5.09 15.76
C HIS A 144 1.24 -3.92 16.52
N GLY A 145 -0.02 -3.60 16.21
CA GLY A 145 -0.78 -2.59 16.93
C GLY A 145 -0.99 -2.94 18.40
N GLU A 146 -1.34 -4.19 18.69
CA GLU A 146 -1.54 -4.70 20.05
C GLU A 146 -0.25 -4.65 20.87
N ALA A 147 0.86 -5.11 20.29
CA ALA A 147 2.19 -5.10 20.90
C ALA A 147 2.64 -3.71 21.37
N HIS A 148 2.29 -2.67 20.60
CA HIS A 148 2.62 -1.29 20.90
C HIS A 148 1.50 -0.51 21.61
N MET A 149 0.43 -1.19 22.05
CA MET A 149 -0.73 -0.57 22.70
C MET A 149 -1.36 0.56 21.85
N LEU A 150 -1.39 0.36 20.53
CA LEU A 150 -1.91 1.30 19.53
C LEU A 150 -3.34 0.99 19.08
N THR A 151 -3.95 -0.08 19.59
CA THR A 151 -5.33 -0.45 19.29
C THR A 151 -6.32 0.34 20.14
N GLY A 152 -7.44 0.76 19.55
CA GLY A 152 -8.48 1.51 20.25
C GLY A 152 -8.04 2.93 20.61
N ASN A 153 -8.37 3.38 21.83
CA ASN A 153 -8.00 4.69 22.33
C ASN A 153 -6.57 4.68 22.90
N ALA A 154 -5.58 4.54 22.03
CA ALA A 154 -4.17 4.55 22.42
C ALA A 154 -3.83 5.83 23.20
N SER A 155 -3.19 5.68 24.35
CA SER A 155 -2.75 6.81 25.17
C SER A 155 -1.67 7.63 24.44
N ASP A 156 -1.55 8.91 24.75
CA ASP A 156 -0.50 9.74 24.15
C ASP A 156 0.91 9.25 24.54
N GLY A 157 1.04 8.63 25.72
CA GLY A 157 2.26 7.93 26.13
C GLY A 157 2.61 6.76 25.21
N ALA A 158 1.64 5.91 24.85
CA ALA A 158 1.86 4.81 23.91
C ALA A 158 2.25 5.31 22.51
N LYS A 159 1.56 6.34 22.00
CA LYS A 159 1.90 6.98 20.71
C LYS A 159 3.31 7.57 20.71
N ALA A 160 3.70 8.25 21.80
CA ALA A 160 5.04 8.84 21.94
C ALA A 160 6.14 7.77 22.05
N ALA A 161 5.90 6.70 22.82
CA ALA A 161 6.80 5.56 22.92
C ALA A 161 6.99 4.89 21.56
N TYR A 162 5.90 4.67 20.83
CA TYR A 162 5.95 4.10 19.48
C TYR A 162 6.69 4.99 18.47
N SER A 163 6.47 6.31 18.53
CA SER A 163 7.21 7.27 17.70
C SER A 163 8.71 7.21 17.99
N THR A 164 9.10 7.17 19.27
CA THR A 164 10.49 7.00 19.70
C THR A 164 11.09 5.70 19.17
N TRP A 165 10.34 4.59 19.29
CA TRP A 165 10.74 3.28 18.76
C TRP A 165 10.97 3.32 17.24
N CYS A 166 10.10 3.99 16.49
CA CYS A 166 10.25 4.16 15.04
C CYS A 166 11.51 4.98 14.70
N ASN A 167 11.69 6.13 15.35
CA ASN A 167 12.80 7.04 15.10
C ASN A 167 14.16 6.40 15.40
N ALA A 168 14.25 5.60 16.47
CA ALA A 168 15.46 4.87 16.82
C ALA A 168 15.92 3.90 15.72
N ARG A 169 15.01 3.44 14.87
CA ARG A 169 15.24 2.41 13.84
C ARG A 169 15.38 2.97 12.43
N GLU A 170 14.92 4.18 12.20
CA GLU A 170 14.95 4.84 10.89
C GLU A 170 16.39 4.98 10.35
N HIS A 171 17.36 5.15 11.25
CA HIS A 171 18.79 5.22 10.92
C HIS A 171 19.36 3.91 10.34
N SER A 172 18.67 2.78 10.49
CA SER A 172 19.07 1.50 9.90
C SER A 172 18.48 1.27 8.50
N ILE A 173 17.65 2.19 8.01
CA ILE A 173 17.10 2.13 6.66
C ILE A 173 18.13 2.76 5.72
N TYR A 174 18.60 1.96 4.78
CA TYR A 174 19.47 2.46 3.72
C TYR A 174 18.64 2.64 2.44
N PRO A 175 18.53 3.86 1.91
CA PRO A 175 17.86 4.08 0.63
C PRO A 175 18.69 3.44 -0.50
N HIS A 176 18.06 2.56 -1.27
CA HIS A 176 18.66 1.97 -2.46
C HIS A 176 17.76 2.28 -3.64
N THR A 177 18.12 3.34 -4.37
CA THR A 177 17.43 3.74 -5.58
C THR A 177 17.79 2.78 -6.72
N MET A 178 17.19 1.60 -6.72
CA MET A 178 17.19 0.72 -7.88
C MET A 178 16.22 1.29 -8.92
N LEU A 179 16.76 1.78 -10.03
CA LEU A 179 15.95 2.14 -11.19
C LEU A 179 15.56 0.84 -11.89
N THR A 180 14.34 0.39 -11.62
CA THR A 180 13.71 -0.76 -12.31
C THR A 180 12.39 -0.33 -12.91
N ASP A 181 12.14 -0.75 -14.15
CA ASP A 181 10.86 -0.56 -14.85
C ASP A 181 9.80 -1.56 -14.37
N ASN A 182 10.20 -2.61 -13.66
CA ASN A 182 9.28 -3.60 -13.12
C ASN A 182 8.69 -3.12 -11.78
N LEU A 183 7.37 -2.93 -11.75
CA LEU A 183 6.67 -2.41 -10.58
C LEU A 183 6.77 -3.33 -9.34
N ALA A 184 6.78 -4.65 -9.52
CA ALA A 184 6.94 -5.59 -8.41
C ALA A 184 8.34 -5.45 -7.79
N GLN A 185 9.38 -5.33 -8.62
CA GLN A 185 10.75 -5.09 -8.14
C GLN A 185 10.90 -3.72 -7.48
N LYS A 186 10.21 -2.70 -8.02
CA LYS A 186 10.17 -1.37 -7.41
C LYS A 186 9.58 -1.42 -6.00
N TYR A 187 8.47 -2.14 -5.82
CA TYR A 187 7.89 -2.35 -4.50
C TYR A 187 8.81 -3.16 -3.58
N ALA A 188 9.47 -4.20 -4.07
CA ALA A 188 10.44 -4.95 -3.28
C ALA A 188 11.61 -4.07 -2.80
N SER A 189 12.13 -3.18 -3.66
CA SER A 189 13.14 -2.19 -3.28
C SER A 189 12.59 -1.22 -2.23
N GLN A 190 11.40 -0.67 -2.44
CA GLN A 190 10.76 0.24 -1.48
C GLN A 190 10.49 -0.41 -0.12
N ALA A 191 10.27 -1.72 -0.07
CA ALA A 191 10.13 -2.46 1.18
C ALA A 191 11.40 -2.35 2.05
N THR A 192 12.59 -2.33 1.43
CA THR A 192 13.86 -2.16 2.14
C THR A 192 14.14 -0.71 2.57
N GLU A 193 13.46 0.25 1.95
CA GLU A 193 13.56 1.69 2.23
C GLU A 193 12.58 2.18 3.31
N HIS A 194 11.84 1.25 3.95
CA HIS A 194 10.88 1.57 4.99
C HIS A 194 11.07 0.66 6.20
N LEU A 195 10.55 1.07 7.36
CA LEU A 195 10.63 0.27 8.57
C LEU A 195 9.90 -1.07 8.38
N ARG A 196 10.60 -2.14 8.76
CA ARG A 196 10.12 -3.52 8.78
C ARG A 196 10.50 -4.14 10.12
N LEU A 197 9.78 -5.18 10.49
CA LEU A 197 10.15 -6.01 11.61
C LEU A 197 11.44 -6.77 11.28
N ARG A 198 12.29 -6.91 12.28
CA ARG A 198 13.53 -7.69 12.21
C ARG A 198 13.26 -9.14 12.57
N PHE A 199 14.18 -10.02 12.19
CA PHE A 199 14.12 -11.40 12.64
C PHE A 199 14.12 -11.48 14.18
N GLY A 200 13.23 -12.28 14.74
CA GLY A 200 13.03 -12.41 16.18
C GLY A 200 12.04 -11.40 16.78
N GLU A 201 11.56 -10.43 15.99
CA GLU A 201 10.47 -9.55 16.40
C GLU A 201 9.12 -10.24 16.22
N GLU A 202 8.18 -9.84 17.07
CA GLU A 202 6.85 -10.43 17.13
C GLU A 202 6.16 -10.45 15.77
N THR A 203 5.56 -11.59 15.42
CA THR A 203 4.88 -11.85 14.14
C THR A 203 5.71 -11.80 12.85
N GLN A 204 6.99 -11.40 12.87
CA GLN A 204 7.83 -11.46 11.67
C GLN A 204 7.93 -12.87 11.11
N VAL A 205 8.13 -13.87 11.98
CA VAL A 205 8.19 -15.29 11.56
C VAL A 205 6.88 -15.75 10.90
N HIS A 206 5.73 -15.28 11.40
CA HIS A 206 4.43 -15.63 10.82
C HIS A 206 4.23 -14.97 9.45
N TRP A 207 4.68 -13.73 9.29
CA TRP A 207 4.64 -13.03 8.01
C TRP A 207 5.54 -13.71 6.97
N GLU A 208 6.79 -14.02 7.32
CA GLU A 208 7.71 -14.76 6.44
C GLU A 208 7.14 -16.14 6.06
N ALA A 209 6.57 -16.87 7.03
CA ALA A 209 5.92 -18.15 6.75
C ALA A 209 4.74 -18.01 5.79
N ALA A 210 3.97 -16.92 5.87
CA ALA A 210 2.89 -16.64 4.93
C ALA A 210 3.40 -16.34 3.51
N ILE A 211 4.55 -15.67 3.38
CA ILE A 211 5.21 -15.45 2.09
C ILE A 211 5.68 -16.78 1.49
N CYS A 212 6.34 -17.63 2.28
CA CYS A 212 6.73 -18.98 1.83
C CYS A 212 5.52 -19.79 1.39
N ALA A 213 4.46 -19.83 2.20
CA ALA A 213 3.23 -20.55 1.87
C ALA A 213 2.56 -20.03 0.58
N PHE A 214 2.65 -18.72 0.33
CA PHE A 214 2.18 -18.11 -0.92
C PHE A 214 2.99 -18.64 -2.12
N TYR A 215 4.33 -18.61 -2.07
CA TYR A 215 5.16 -19.13 -3.15
C TYR A 215 4.93 -20.62 -3.39
N ASP A 216 4.89 -21.43 -2.34
CA ASP A 216 4.59 -22.86 -2.43
C ASP A 216 3.23 -23.13 -3.09
N ALA A 217 2.22 -22.32 -2.78
CA ALA A 217 0.89 -22.44 -3.37
C ALA A 217 0.90 -22.08 -4.87
N VAL A 218 1.63 -21.03 -5.26
CA VAL A 218 1.82 -20.64 -6.66
C VAL A 218 2.56 -21.73 -7.43
N GLU A 219 3.67 -22.25 -6.89
CA GLU A 219 4.44 -23.32 -7.51
C GLU A 219 3.61 -24.59 -7.72
N ARG A 220 2.86 -25.02 -6.70
CA ARG A 220 1.95 -26.17 -6.83
C ARG A 220 0.87 -25.94 -7.89
N ALA A 221 0.24 -24.77 -7.90
CA ALA A 221 -0.82 -24.46 -8.87
C ALA A 221 -0.28 -24.52 -10.31
N VAL A 222 0.91 -23.96 -10.55
CA VAL A 222 1.55 -23.95 -11.87
C VAL A 222 2.06 -25.34 -12.26
N GLY A 223 2.69 -26.07 -11.34
CA GLY A 223 3.22 -27.42 -11.59
C GLY A 223 2.11 -28.40 -11.96
N CYS A 224 1.01 -28.44 -11.22
CA CYS A 224 -0.13 -29.30 -11.52
C CYS A 224 -0.80 -28.96 -12.86
N HIS A 225 -0.72 -27.72 -13.35
CA HIS A 225 -1.21 -27.36 -14.67
C HIS A 225 -0.34 -27.94 -15.80
N GLN A 226 0.98 -27.93 -15.62
CA GLN A 226 1.90 -28.45 -16.62
C GLN A 226 1.73 -29.96 -16.81
N GLU A 227 1.62 -30.71 -15.71
CA GLU A 227 1.39 -32.17 -15.74
C GLU A 227 0.05 -32.58 -16.38
N ARG A 228 -0.96 -31.70 -16.41
CA ARG A 228 -2.27 -31.98 -17.05
C ARG A 228 -2.28 -31.75 -18.57
N ASN A 229 -1.28 -31.04 -19.10
CA ASN A 229 -1.21 -30.67 -20.52
C ASN A 229 -0.11 -31.41 -21.28
N GLU A 230 0.63 -32.29 -20.61
CA GLU A 230 1.57 -33.27 -21.20
C GLU A 230 0.87 -34.62 -21.42
#